data_AF-A0A3B8MJ74-F1
#
_entry.id   AF-A0A3B8MJ74-F1
#
_cell.length_a   1.000
_cell.length_b   1.000
_cell.length_c   1.000
_cell.angle_alpha   90.00
_cell.angle_beta   90.00
_cell.angle_gamma   90.00
#
_symmetry.space_group_name_H-M   'P 1'
#
loop_
_entity.id
_entity.type
_entity.pdbx_description
1 polymer ?
#
loop_
_entity_poly.entity_id
_entity_poly.type
_entity_poly.pdbx_seq_one_letter_code
_entity_poly.pdbx_strand_id
1 'polypeptide(L)'
;MLDRPRWRLTANYRIHHRLQIGVEFNPKAEEIGPLLTLFLLMETDTRPALFLGTSSDRIGSPSGEQSYFATVSKYLPGLQASIYGSLNYSEWDESVNFPVGVAMEVGKGFSVRPMYDGDRGHLMLNYFTDQCGVSLMYGWFGTMGVSLSVGF
;
A
#
# COMPACT_ATOMS: atom_id res chain seq x y z
N MET A 1 11.96 9.04 -16.91
CA MET A 1 11.09 7.97 -16.38
C MET A 1 12.00 6.93 -15.75
N LEU A 2 12.00 6.79 -14.42
CA LEU A 2 12.87 5.84 -13.72
C LEU A 2 12.23 4.44 -13.76
N ASP A 3 13.00 3.42 -14.13
CA ASP A 3 12.62 2.00 -14.03
C ASP A 3 12.43 1.63 -12.54
N ARG A 4 11.19 1.71 -12.02
CA ARG A 4 10.75 1.14 -10.73
C ARG A 4 9.43 0.35 -10.96
N PRO A 5 9.10 -0.74 -10.23
CA PRO A 5 9.89 -1.64 -9.39
C PRO A 5 10.10 -3.03 -10.04
N ARG A 6 11.19 -3.73 -9.72
CA ARG A 6 11.27 -5.20 -9.88
C ARG A 6 11.07 -5.94 -8.55
N TRP A 7 11.50 -5.33 -7.44
CA TRP A 7 11.48 -5.92 -6.09
C TRP A 7 11.31 -4.80 -5.06
N ARG A 8 10.38 -4.97 -4.11
CA ARG A 8 10.22 -4.17 -2.88
C ARG A 8 10.13 -5.11 -1.69
N LEU A 9 10.73 -4.73 -0.57
CA LEU A 9 10.63 -5.48 0.67
C LEU A 9 10.11 -4.56 1.76
N THR A 10 9.19 -5.05 2.57
CA THR A 10 8.70 -4.32 3.74
C THR A 10 8.74 -5.23 4.97
N ALA A 11 9.21 -4.68 6.07
CA ALA A 11 9.16 -5.30 7.38
C ALA A 11 8.34 -4.40 8.30
N ASN A 12 7.30 -4.94 8.90
CA ASN A 12 6.37 -4.19 9.73
C ASN A 12 6.28 -4.82 11.13
N TYR A 13 6.13 -3.98 12.15
CA TYR A 13 5.95 -4.39 13.53
C TYR A 13 4.81 -3.60 14.17
N ARG A 14 3.86 -4.33 14.77
CA ARG A 14 2.72 -3.71 15.46
C ARG A 14 3.08 -3.43 16.93
N ILE A 15 3.41 -2.19 17.23
CA ILE A 15 3.72 -1.77 18.61
C ILE A 15 2.44 -1.66 19.45
N HIS A 16 1.32 -1.27 18.83
CA HIS A 16 0.04 -1.09 19.51
C HIS A 16 -1.11 -1.40 18.55
N HIS A 17 -2.31 -1.67 19.06
CA HIS A 17 -3.48 -2.00 18.23
C HIS A 17 -3.89 -0.91 17.22
N ARG A 18 -3.32 0.29 17.34
CA ARG A 18 -3.51 1.42 16.40
C ARG A 18 -2.24 1.89 15.72
N LEU A 19 -1.08 1.35 16.08
CA LEU A 19 0.21 1.86 15.62
C LEU A 19 1.08 0.72 15.10
N GLN A 20 1.47 0.86 13.84
CA GLN A 20 2.45 0.02 13.18
C GLN A 20 3.60 0.89 12.70
N ILE A 21 4.81 0.41 12.92
CA ILE A 21 6.02 0.96 12.30
C ILE A 21 6.60 -0.07 11.36
N GLY A 22 7.42 0.37 10.43
CA GLY A 22 8.12 -0.53 9.55
C GLY A 22 9.25 0.13 8.82
N VAL A 23 9.91 -0.67 8.01
CA VAL A 23 10.94 -0.24 7.08
C VAL A 23 10.61 -0.83 5.73
N GLU A 24 10.78 -0.02 4.69
CA GLU A 24 10.79 -0.50 3.32
C GLU A 24 12.20 -0.46 2.74
N PHE A 25 12.47 -1.39 1.85
CA PHE A 25 13.68 -1.43 1.06
C PHE A 25 13.32 -1.55 -0.42
N ASN A 26 13.79 -0.58 -1.21
CA ASN A 26 13.59 -0.49 -2.65
C ASN A 26 14.95 -0.60 -3.36
N PRO A 27 15.49 -1.83 -3.55
CA PRO A 27 16.87 -2.03 -4.02
C PRO A 27 17.16 -1.39 -5.39
N LYS A 28 16.18 -1.36 -6.29
CA LYS A 28 16.35 -0.79 -7.64
C LYS A 28 16.68 0.71 -7.62
N ALA A 29 16.35 1.37 -6.53
CA ALA A 29 16.62 2.79 -6.37
C ALA A 29 17.38 3.10 -5.09
N GLU A 30 18.04 2.08 -4.53
CA GLU A 30 19.00 2.22 -3.43
C GLU A 30 18.43 2.95 -2.20
N GLU A 31 17.15 2.74 -1.93
CA GLU A 31 16.39 3.47 -0.92
C GLU A 31 15.93 2.56 0.21
N ILE A 32 16.05 3.07 1.43
CA ILE A 32 15.42 2.53 2.64
C ILE A 32 14.58 3.64 3.25
N GLY A 33 13.30 3.38 3.48
CA GLY A 33 12.33 4.38 3.96
C GLY A 33 11.60 3.92 5.22
N PRO A 34 11.22 4.83 6.12
CA PRO A 34 10.38 4.51 7.26
C PRO A 34 8.92 4.34 6.82
N LEU A 35 8.27 3.32 7.37
CA LEU A 35 6.83 3.13 7.28
C LEU A 35 6.19 3.44 8.63
N LEU A 36 5.10 4.19 8.59
CA LEU A 36 4.24 4.44 9.73
C LEU A 36 2.79 4.17 9.31
N THR A 37 2.01 3.56 10.19
CA THR A 37 0.54 3.53 10.06
C THR A 37 -0.08 3.77 11.42
N LEU A 38 -0.91 4.80 11.51
CA LEU A 38 -1.63 5.21 12.72
C LEU A 38 -3.14 5.20 12.44
N PHE A 39 -3.85 4.27 13.05
CA PHE A 39 -5.31 4.23 13.00
C PHE A 39 -5.91 5.29 13.92
N LEU A 40 -6.60 6.26 13.32
CA LEU A 40 -7.43 7.24 14.03
C LEU A 40 -8.78 6.63 14.40
N LEU A 41 -9.36 5.87 13.47
CA LEU A 41 -10.59 5.10 13.65
C LEU A 41 -10.35 3.67 13.19
N MET A 42 -10.70 2.71 14.05
CA MET A 42 -10.81 1.30 13.67
C MET A 42 -12.14 1.08 12.96
N GLU A 43 -12.12 0.20 11.96
CA GLU A 43 -13.34 -0.26 11.28
C GLU A 43 -14.28 -0.96 12.25
N THR A 44 -15.58 -0.74 12.07
CA THR A 44 -16.69 -1.49 12.69
C THR A 44 -17.70 -1.84 11.61
N ASP A 45 -18.75 -2.58 11.92
CA ASP A 45 -19.79 -2.94 10.95
C ASP A 45 -20.38 -1.74 10.19
N THR A 46 -20.55 -0.61 10.89
CA THR A 46 -21.19 0.61 10.34
C THR A 46 -20.23 1.76 10.07
N ARG A 47 -18.94 1.65 10.44
CA ARG A 47 -17.97 2.74 10.31
C ARG A 47 -16.71 2.27 9.57
N PRO A 48 -16.23 3.01 8.55
CA PRO A 48 -14.97 2.71 7.92
C PRO A 48 -13.79 2.93 8.88
N ALA A 49 -12.66 2.27 8.61
CA ALA A 49 -11.39 2.65 9.20
C ALA A 49 -10.91 3.99 8.62
N LEU A 50 -10.20 4.77 9.44
CA LEU A 50 -9.45 5.96 9.04
C LEU A 50 -8.06 5.87 9.65
N PHE A 51 -7.03 5.96 8.81
CA PHE A 51 -5.65 5.93 9.28
C PHE A 51 -4.77 6.90 8.50
N LEU A 52 -3.70 7.33 9.17
CA LEU A 52 -2.59 8.08 8.57
C LEU A 52 -1.42 7.14 8.33
N GLY A 53 -0.58 7.44 7.35
CA GLY A 53 0.67 6.71 7.20
C GLY A 53 1.69 7.36 6.29
N THR A 54 2.84 6.70 6.20
CA THR A 54 3.96 7.08 5.35
C THR A 54 4.43 5.90 4.51
N SER A 55 4.89 6.18 3.31
CA SER A 55 5.56 5.24 2.40
C SER A 55 6.49 6.03 1.48
N SER A 56 7.51 5.39 0.89
CA SER A 56 8.21 5.93 -0.27
C SER A 56 7.16 6.43 -1.25
N ASP A 57 7.43 7.53 -1.92
CA ASP A 57 6.52 8.08 -2.91
C ASP A 57 6.25 7.06 -4.04
N ARG A 58 5.37 7.42 -4.96
CA ARG A 58 4.82 6.53 -5.97
C ARG A 58 5.89 5.85 -6.82
N ILE A 59 5.47 4.78 -7.48
CA ILE A 59 6.30 4.09 -8.47
C ILE A 59 6.89 5.13 -9.43
N GLY A 60 8.19 5.06 -9.68
CA GLY A 60 8.90 5.97 -10.57
C GLY A 60 9.38 7.30 -9.97
N SER A 61 9.06 7.59 -8.71
CA SER A 61 9.65 8.74 -7.99
C SER A 61 11.17 8.60 -7.82
N PRO A 62 11.90 9.72 -7.71
CA PRO A 62 13.29 9.73 -7.22
C PRO A 62 13.44 9.07 -5.84
N SER A 63 14.65 8.62 -5.53
CA SER A 63 14.99 8.14 -4.18
C SER A 63 15.01 9.30 -3.19
N GLY A 64 14.52 9.05 -1.97
CA GLY A 64 14.46 10.02 -0.89
C GLY A 64 13.13 10.77 -0.81
N GLU A 65 12.24 10.59 -1.78
CA GLU A 65 10.92 11.20 -1.80
C GLU A 65 9.93 10.37 -0.97
N GLN A 66 9.29 11.02 0.00
CA GLN A 66 8.31 10.41 0.89
C GLN A 66 6.88 10.81 0.48
N SER A 67 5.94 9.93 0.80
CA SER A 67 4.51 10.21 0.73
C SER A 67 3.87 10.11 2.11
N TYR A 68 2.89 10.98 2.35
CA TYR A 68 2.10 11.03 3.58
C TYR A 68 0.63 10.98 3.22
N PHE A 69 -0.09 10.03 3.79
CA PHE A 69 -1.46 9.75 3.37
C PHE A 69 -2.43 9.65 4.53
N ALA A 70 -3.69 9.96 4.22
CA ALA A 70 -4.85 9.71 5.06
C ALA A 70 -5.84 8.86 4.27
N THR A 71 -6.06 7.62 4.71
CA THR A 71 -6.86 6.64 3.98
C THR A 71 -8.13 6.28 4.76
N VAL A 72 -9.25 6.26 4.05
CA VAL A 72 -10.51 5.68 4.52
C VAL A 72 -10.69 4.33 3.84
N SER A 73 -11.05 3.30 4.59
CA SER A 73 -11.26 1.96 4.04
C SER A 73 -12.41 1.22 4.73
N LYS A 74 -13.08 0.32 3.99
CA LYS A 74 -14.22 -0.46 4.48
C LYS A 74 -14.26 -1.82 3.80
N TYR A 75 -14.39 -2.88 4.60
CA TYR A 75 -14.74 -4.21 4.10
C TYR A 75 -16.25 -4.31 3.88
N LEU A 76 -16.63 -4.89 2.73
CA LEU A 76 -18.00 -5.11 2.30
C LEU A 76 -18.23 -6.62 2.20
N PRO A 77 -18.81 -7.27 3.23
CA PRO A 77 -18.96 -8.72 3.29
C PRO A 77 -19.73 -9.31 2.10
N GLY A 78 -20.77 -8.61 1.63
CA GLY A 78 -21.57 -9.05 0.47
C GLY A 78 -20.80 -9.09 -0.85
N LEU A 79 -19.66 -8.40 -0.94
CA LEU A 79 -18.79 -8.38 -2.11
C LEU A 79 -17.48 -9.14 -1.88
N GLN A 80 -17.23 -9.62 -0.65
CA GLN A 80 -15.93 -10.16 -0.22
C GLN A 80 -14.77 -9.25 -0.64
N ALA A 81 -14.95 -7.93 -0.43
CA ALA A 81 -14.03 -6.93 -0.92
C ALA A 81 -13.86 -5.76 0.04
N SER A 82 -12.64 -5.25 0.13
CA SER A 82 -12.33 -3.97 0.79
C SER A 82 -12.19 -2.87 -0.24
N ILE A 83 -12.92 -1.78 -0.04
CA ILE A 83 -12.74 -0.55 -0.83
C ILE A 83 -11.94 0.47 -0.02
N TYR A 84 -11.14 1.29 -0.69
CA TYR A 84 -10.45 2.40 -0.04
C TYR A 84 -10.31 3.60 -0.96
N GLY A 85 -10.16 4.76 -0.33
CA GLY A 85 -9.72 6.00 -0.97
C GLY A 85 -8.80 6.76 -0.03
N SER A 86 -7.84 7.49 -0.58
CA SER A 86 -6.84 8.21 0.18
C SER A 86 -6.65 9.62 -0.32
N LEU A 87 -6.37 10.53 0.61
CA LEU A 87 -5.61 11.73 0.32
C LEU A 87 -4.14 11.39 0.49
N ASN A 88 -3.29 11.81 -0.44
CA ASN A 88 -1.86 11.52 -0.38
C ASN A 88 -1.06 12.75 -0.82
N TYR A 89 -0.25 13.28 0.08
CA TYR A 89 0.74 14.30 -0.25
C TYR A 89 2.02 13.61 -0.73
N SER A 90 2.43 13.94 -1.96
CA SER A 90 3.65 13.48 -2.61
C SER A 90 4.70 14.57 -2.50
N GLU A 91 5.86 14.25 -1.89
CA GLU A 91 7.00 15.17 -1.91
C GLU A 91 7.53 15.35 -3.34
N TRP A 92 7.48 14.31 -4.19
CA TRP A 92 7.94 14.41 -5.57
C TRP A 92 7.12 15.41 -6.42
N ASP A 93 5.80 15.42 -6.27
CA ASP A 93 4.94 16.38 -6.97
C ASP A 93 4.72 17.69 -6.22
N GLU A 94 5.19 17.77 -4.97
CA GLU A 94 4.85 18.83 -4.02
C GLU A 94 3.33 19.09 -3.93
N SER A 95 2.51 18.05 -4.10
CA SER A 95 1.06 18.20 -4.25
C SER A 95 0.26 17.00 -3.70
N VAL A 96 -1.05 17.19 -3.58
CA VAL A 96 -1.98 16.15 -3.12
C VAL A 96 -2.59 15.42 -4.31
N ASN A 97 -2.51 14.10 -4.29
CA ASN A 97 -3.21 13.21 -5.21
C ASN A 97 -4.19 12.28 -4.47
N PHE A 98 -5.02 11.56 -5.24
CA PHE A 98 -6.19 10.83 -4.73
C PHE A 98 -6.16 9.35 -5.12
N PRO A 99 -5.35 8.51 -4.44
CA PRO A 99 -5.36 7.07 -4.67
C PRO A 99 -6.69 6.43 -4.29
N VAL A 100 -7.15 5.47 -5.10
CA VAL A 100 -8.36 4.67 -4.83
C VAL A 100 -8.13 3.22 -5.27
N GLY A 101 -8.82 2.29 -4.64
CA GLY A 101 -8.73 0.89 -5.05
C GLY A 101 -9.71 -0.03 -4.36
N VAL A 102 -9.74 -1.26 -4.86
CA VAL A 102 -10.60 -2.34 -4.34
C VAL A 102 -9.75 -3.59 -4.21
N ALA A 103 -9.73 -4.22 -3.04
CA ALA A 103 -9.13 -5.52 -2.81
C ALA A 103 -10.23 -6.58 -2.74
N MET A 104 -10.31 -7.47 -3.72
CA MET A 104 -11.28 -8.56 -3.77
C MET A 104 -10.63 -9.84 -3.26
N GLU A 105 -11.24 -10.50 -2.29
CA GLU A 105 -10.79 -11.80 -1.81
C GLU A 105 -11.17 -12.89 -2.81
N VAL A 106 -10.21 -13.74 -3.15
CA VAL A 106 -10.42 -14.91 -4.03
C VAL A 106 -10.36 -16.21 -3.22
N GLY A 107 -10.06 -16.11 -1.92
CA GLY A 107 -10.00 -17.22 -0.97
C GLY A 107 -8.59 -17.77 -0.77
N LYS A 108 -8.42 -18.54 0.32
CA LYS A 108 -7.14 -19.19 0.69
C LYS A 108 -5.96 -18.21 0.80
N GLY A 109 -6.21 -17.00 1.30
CA GLY A 109 -5.20 -15.95 1.44
C GLY A 109 -4.91 -15.15 0.17
N PHE A 110 -5.56 -15.47 -0.96
CA PHE A 110 -5.39 -14.72 -2.21
C PHE A 110 -6.35 -13.53 -2.32
N SER A 111 -5.85 -12.43 -2.86
CA SER A 111 -6.67 -11.29 -3.28
C SER A 111 -6.17 -10.66 -4.58
N VAL A 112 -7.08 -10.07 -5.33
CA VAL A 112 -6.78 -9.25 -6.50
C VAL A 112 -7.14 -7.80 -6.19
N ARG A 113 -6.25 -6.88 -6.52
CA ARG A 113 -6.41 -5.46 -6.23
C ARG A 113 -6.13 -4.58 -7.44
N PRO A 114 -7.15 -4.20 -8.23
CA PRO A 114 -7.05 -3.03 -9.08
C PRO A 114 -6.99 -1.76 -8.22
N MET A 115 -6.13 -0.83 -8.61
CA MET A 115 -6.01 0.47 -7.96
C MET A 115 -5.56 1.55 -8.94
N TYR A 116 -5.82 2.79 -8.57
CA TYR A 116 -5.30 4.00 -9.18
C TYR A 116 -4.50 4.74 -8.11
N ASP A 117 -3.25 5.10 -8.41
CA ASP A 117 -2.35 5.73 -7.43
C ASP A 117 -2.43 7.26 -7.39
N GLY A 118 -3.36 7.87 -8.13
CA GLY A 118 -3.44 9.32 -8.32
C GLY A 118 -2.94 9.79 -9.69
N ASP A 119 -2.12 8.99 -10.37
CA ASP A 119 -1.60 9.25 -11.73
C ASP A 119 -1.95 8.11 -12.70
N ARG A 120 -1.74 6.86 -12.29
CA ARG A 120 -1.84 5.68 -13.14
C ARG A 120 -2.46 4.49 -12.43
N GLY A 121 -3.01 3.58 -13.24
CA GLY A 121 -3.60 2.34 -12.76
C GLY A 121 -2.56 1.24 -12.52
N HIS A 122 -2.86 0.36 -11.57
CA HIS A 122 -2.07 -0.82 -11.23
C HIS A 122 -3.00 -1.99 -10.96
N LEU A 123 -2.49 -3.20 -11.19
CA LEU A 123 -3.15 -4.43 -10.78
C LEU A 123 -2.20 -5.23 -9.88
N MET A 124 -2.68 -5.66 -8.73
CA MET A 124 -1.92 -6.51 -7.83
C MET A 124 -2.61 -7.86 -7.64
N LEU A 125 -1.83 -8.92 -7.61
CA LEU A 125 -2.22 -10.23 -7.08
C LEU A 125 -1.45 -10.44 -5.78
N ASN A 126 -2.16 -10.61 -4.68
CA ASN A 126 -1.55 -10.78 -3.37
C ASN A 126 -1.84 -12.17 -2.82
N TYR A 127 -0.89 -12.70 -2.06
CA TYR A 127 -1.04 -13.87 -1.23
C TYR A 127 -0.54 -13.53 0.17
N PHE A 128 -1.40 -13.65 1.17
CA PHE A 128 -1.07 -13.40 2.56
C PHE A 128 -1.30 -14.64 3.42
N THR A 129 -0.39 -14.81 4.38
CA THR A 129 -0.47 -15.72 5.53
C THR A 129 -0.49 -14.87 6.80
N ASP A 130 -0.52 -15.49 7.98
CA ASP A 130 -0.56 -14.76 9.25
C ASP A 130 0.64 -13.83 9.47
N GLN A 131 1.82 -14.17 8.92
CA GLN A 131 3.08 -13.46 9.18
C GLN A 131 3.77 -12.93 7.92
N CYS A 132 3.43 -13.49 6.75
CA CYS A 132 4.13 -13.20 5.50
C CYS A 132 3.14 -12.88 4.38
N GLY A 133 3.56 -12.02 3.46
CA GLY A 133 2.81 -11.65 2.27
C GLY A 133 3.71 -11.54 1.06
N VAL A 134 3.17 -11.92 -0.09
CA VAL A 134 3.79 -11.75 -1.40
C VAL A 134 2.78 -11.07 -2.31
N SER A 135 3.20 -10.02 -2.98
CA SER A 135 2.41 -9.33 -4.00
C SER A 135 3.13 -9.32 -5.33
N LEU A 136 2.44 -9.79 -6.37
CA LEU A 136 2.81 -9.52 -7.75
C LEU A 136 2.09 -8.25 -8.18
N MET A 137 2.82 -7.33 -8.80
CA MET A 137 2.33 -6.02 -9.20
C MET A 137 2.55 -5.84 -10.70
N TYR A 138 1.47 -5.56 -11.43
CA TYR A 138 1.53 -5.05 -12.79
C TYR A 138 1.34 -3.54 -12.75
N GLY A 139 2.44 -2.85 -12.50
CA GLY A 139 2.49 -1.41 -12.32
C GLY A 139 2.33 -0.68 -13.65
N TRP A 140 1.45 0.33 -13.66
CA TRP A 140 1.13 1.14 -14.85
C TRP A 140 0.70 0.34 -16.08
N PHE A 141 0.31 -0.92 -15.90
CA PHE A 141 0.08 -1.88 -16.97
C PHE A 141 1.24 -2.00 -17.97
N GLY A 142 2.48 -1.87 -17.50
CA GLY A 142 3.67 -2.02 -18.33
C GLY A 142 4.87 -2.65 -17.62
N THR A 143 4.93 -2.56 -16.28
CA THR A 143 6.08 -3.01 -15.49
C THR A 143 5.66 -4.04 -14.46
N MET A 144 6.33 -5.20 -14.46
CA MET A 144 6.12 -6.23 -13.43
C MET A 144 7.04 -6.00 -12.24
N GLY A 145 6.48 -6.06 -11.03
CA GLY A 145 7.20 -5.98 -9.77
C GLY A 145 6.73 -7.04 -8.78
N VAL A 146 7.60 -7.33 -7.80
CA VAL A 146 7.29 -8.20 -6.68
C VAL A 146 7.47 -7.43 -5.38
N SER A 147 6.54 -7.58 -4.45
CA SER A 147 6.67 -7.08 -3.08
C SER A 147 6.64 -8.25 -2.11
N LEU A 148 7.54 -8.22 -1.13
CA LEU A 148 7.55 -9.12 0.02
C LEU A 148 7.24 -8.32 1.27
N SER A 149 6.34 -8.84 2.11
CA SER A 149 6.01 -8.24 3.40
C SER A 149 6.14 -9.26 4.51
N VAL A 150 6.76 -8.87 5.61
CA VAL A 150 6.76 -9.65 6.85
C VAL A 150 6.19 -8.78 7.97
N GLY A 151 5.29 -9.36 8.76
CA GLY A 151 4.65 -8.72 9.89
C GLY A 151 4.79 -9.55 11.17
N PHE A 152 5.06 -8.88 12.29
CA PHE A 152 5.17 -9.48 13.63
C PHE A 152 4.35 -8.69 14.65
#